data_AF-A0A7S0NFS8-F1
#
_entry.id   AF-A0A7S0NFS8-F1
#
_cell.length_a   1.000
_cell.length_b   1.000
_cell.length_c   1.000
_cell.angle_alpha   90.00
_cell.angle_beta   90.00
_cell.angle_gamma   90.00
#
_symmetry.space_group_name_H-M   'P 1'
#
loop_
_entity.id
_entity.type
_entity.pdbx_description
1 polymer ?
#
loop_
_entity_poly.entity_id
_entity_poly.type
_entity_poly.pdbx_seq_one_letter_code
_entity_poly.pdbx_strand_id
1 'polypeptide(L)'
;MNMQSKMLSLELLLSMLDQSGPKFKGSAKFITCIKQQLCMSLLKNGVSPAPRVFKAALQVFVTLILNFKTHLKQEIGVFFTTIFLRILESPHSTYQQKTMVLQLLHSIFRDPQTVVDVFVNYDCDLKQVDIFAKMLHQLTRTVQSGSGASKDAGYFTPEQEFQLRSRGTDALVSMVESMMRFSKLVEKDFIWLESGEILPRSMAKHESNEGGDLESSID
;
A
#
# COMPACT_ATOMS: atom_id res chain seq x y z
N MET A 1 -2.88 23.38 -22.03
CA MET A 1 -3.89 23.22 -20.95
C MET A 1 -3.44 24.05 -19.76
N ASN A 2 -4.27 24.99 -19.27
CA ASN A 2 -3.93 25.83 -18.12
C ASN A 2 -3.88 24.98 -16.83
N MET A 3 -3.01 25.33 -15.88
CA MET A 3 -2.82 24.64 -14.58
C MET A 3 -4.13 24.50 -13.80
N GLN A 4 -5.02 25.50 -13.88
CA GLN A 4 -6.35 25.46 -13.25
C GLN A 4 -7.22 24.33 -13.81
N SER A 5 -7.27 24.18 -15.13
CA SER A 5 -8.00 23.09 -15.79
C SER A 5 -7.45 21.73 -15.37
N LYS A 6 -6.13 21.61 -15.27
CA LYS A 6 -5.47 20.35 -14.87
C LYS A 6 -5.79 19.96 -13.42
N MET A 7 -5.78 20.92 -12.51
CA MET A 7 -6.17 20.69 -11.11
C MET A 7 -7.63 20.27 -11.00
N LEU A 8 -8.53 21.00 -11.67
CA LEU A 8 -9.95 20.67 -11.68
C LEU A 8 -10.19 19.26 -12.23
N SER A 9 -9.51 18.87 -13.30
CA SER A 9 -9.62 17.51 -13.84
C SER A 9 -9.19 16.44 -12.83
N LEU A 10 -8.11 16.65 -12.08
CA LEU A 10 -7.65 15.68 -11.07
C LEU A 10 -8.62 15.61 -9.88
N GLU A 11 -9.18 16.73 -9.45
CA GLU A 11 -10.18 16.79 -8.37
C GLU A 11 -11.49 16.09 -8.77
N LEU A 12 -11.96 16.30 -10.00
CA LEU A 12 -13.14 15.62 -10.53
C LEU A 12 -12.90 14.11 -10.65
N LEU A 13 -11.74 13.69 -11.16
CA LEU A 13 -11.36 12.27 -11.23
C LEU A 13 -11.34 11.63 -9.84
N LEU A 14 -10.76 12.32 -8.84
CA LEU A 14 -10.74 11.85 -7.47
C LEU A 14 -12.16 11.64 -6.93
N SER A 15 -13.03 12.63 -7.11
CA SER A 15 -14.44 12.57 -6.69
C SER A 15 -15.19 11.41 -7.33
N MET A 16 -15.01 11.21 -8.65
CA MET A 16 -15.64 10.11 -9.39
C MET A 16 -15.18 8.73 -8.92
N LEU A 17 -13.89 8.58 -8.63
CA LEU A 17 -13.33 7.30 -8.17
C LEU A 17 -13.78 6.97 -6.75
N ASP A 18 -13.83 7.96 -5.87
CA ASP A 18 -14.20 7.78 -4.47
C ASP A 18 -15.68 7.43 -4.32
N GLN A 19 -16.54 8.08 -5.12
CA GLN A 19 -18.00 7.87 -5.11
C GLN A 19 -18.45 6.69 -6.00
N SER A 20 -17.51 5.99 -6.65
CA SER A 20 -17.87 4.90 -7.55
C SER A 20 -18.49 3.72 -6.79
N GLY A 21 -19.74 3.38 -7.12
CA GLY A 21 -20.42 2.22 -6.56
C GLY A 21 -19.84 0.88 -7.05
N PRO A 22 -20.20 -0.26 -6.43
CA PRO A 22 -19.63 -1.58 -6.74
C PRO A 22 -19.73 -1.98 -8.22
N LYS A 23 -20.86 -1.65 -8.87
CA LYS A 23 -21.09 -1.92 -10.31
C LYS A 23 -20.07 -1.21 -11.20
N PHE A 24 -19.67 0.01 -10.83
CA PHE A 24 -18.70 0.78 -11.61
C PHE A 24 -17.29 0.26 -11.36
N LYS A 25 -16.95 -0.05 -10.10
CA LYS A 25 -15.66 -0.63 -9.71
C LYS A 25 -15.35 -1.95 -10.44
N GLY A 26 -16.36 -2.79 -10.65
CA GLY A 26 -16.23 -4.06 -11.39
C GLY A 26 -16.38 -3.97 -12.92
N SER A 27 -16.65 -2.78 -13.48
CA SER A 27 -16.88 -2.64 -14.92
C SER A 27 -15.57 -2.79 -15.72
N ALA A 28 -15.50 -3.81 -16.59
CA ALA A 28 -14.33 -4.06 -17.43
C ALA A 28 -13.94 -2.85 -18.30
N LYS A 29 -14.93 -2.13 -18.86
CA LYS A 29 -14.69 -0.90 -19.64
C LYS A 29 -14.08 0.19 -18.77
N PHE A 30 -14.58 0.36 -17.55
CA PHE A 30 -14.08 1.36 -16.63
C PHE A 30 -12.66 1.04 -16.15
N ILE A 31 -12.42 -0.21 -15.74
CA ILE A 31 -11.09 -0.69 -15.35
C ILE A 31 -10.08 -0.50 -16.49
N THR A 32 -10.46 -0.83 -17.73
CA THR A 32 -9.59 -0.64 -18.91
C THR A 32 -9.22 0.82 -19.11
N CYS A 33 -10.18 1.74 -18.95
CA CYS A 33 -9.92 3.18 -19.00
C CYS A 33 -8.94 3.63 -17.91
N ILE A 34 -9.11 3.13 -16.68
CA ILE A 34 -8.18 3.42 -15.58
C ILE A 34 -6.76 2.97 -15.96
N LYS A 35 -6.60 1.71 -16.37
CA LYS A 35 -5.28 1.13 -16.70
C LYS A 35 -4.58 1.88 -17.83
N GLN A 36 -5.28 2.11 -18.93
CA GLN A 36 -4.67 2.59 -20.18
C GLN A 36 -4.53 4.12 -20.22
N GLN A 37 -5.44 4.87 -19.59
CA GLN A 37 -5.48 6.32 -19.70
C GLN A 37 -5.09 7.00 -18.38
N LEU A 38 -5.78 6.64 -17.29
CA LEU A 38 -5.60 7.32 -16.02
C LEU A 38 -4.22 7.04 -15.43
N CYS A 39 -3.81 5.77 -15.33
CA CYS A 39 -2.51 5.40 -14.77
C CYS A 39 -1.34 6.06 -15.52
N MET A 40 -1.41 6.10 -16.85
CA MET A 40 -0.42 6.78 -17.69
C MET A 40 -0.37 8.30 -17.45
N SER A 41 -1.53 8.94 -17.32
CA SER A 41 -1.61 10.37 -16.97
C SER A 41 -1.01 10.63 -15.60
N LEU A 42 -1.37 9.81 -14.62
CA LEU A 42 -0.90 9.98 -13.25
C LEU A 42 0.60 9.73 -13.12
N LEU A 43 1.20 8.78 -13.84
CA LEU A 43 2.66 8.59 -13.86
C LEU A 43 3.40 9.85 -14.32
N LYS A 44 2.90 10.52 -15.36
CA LYS A 44 3.47 11.79 -15.84
C LYS A 44 3.32 12.90 -14.80
N ASN A 45 2.23 12.90 -14.04
CA ASN A 45 1.95 13.92 -13.03
C ASN A 45 2.60 13.63 -11.66
N GLY A 46 2.91 12.36 -11.38
CA GLY A 46 3.55 11.88 -10.15
C GLY A 46 5.01 12.27 -10.02
N VAL A 47 5.59 12.93 -11.02
CA VAL A 47 6.93 13.53 -10.97
C VAL A 47 6.90 15.03 -11.30
N SER A 48 5.70 15.64 -11.24
CA SER A 48 5.52 17.06 -11.54
C SER A 48 6.33 17.95 -10.58
N PRO A 49 7.05 18.96 -11.08
CA PRO A 49 7.74 19.93 -10.22
C PRO A 49 6.76 20.85 -9.49
N ALA A 50 5.52 21.00 -9.99
CA ALA A 50 4.48 21.77 -9.33
C ALA A 50 3.88 20.97 -8.16
N PRO A 51 4.05 21.39 -6.88
CA PRO A 51 3.66 20.59 -5.72
C PRO A 51 2.16 20.31 -5.63
N ARG A 52 1.31 21.24 -6.10
CA ARG A 52 -0.16 21.06 -6.11
C ARG A 52 -0.59 19.92 -7.03
N VAL A 53 0.00 19.86 -8.23
CA VAL A 53 -0.29 18.79 -9.22
C VAL A 53 0.25 17.45 -8.73
N PHE A 54 1.46 17.46 -8.17
CA PHE A 54 2.06 16.26 -7.57
C PHE A 54 1.15 15.71 -6.46
N LYS A 55 0.78 16.53 -5.48
CA LYS A 55 -0.12 16.15 -4.38
C LYS A 55 -1.45 15.57 -4.89
N ALA A 56 -2.10 16.25 -5.84
CA ALA A 56 -3.37 15.79 -6.40
C ALA A 56 -3.22 14.43 -7.12
N ALA A 57 -2.16 14.25 -7.91
CA ALA A 57 -1.89 12.97 -8.57
C ALA A 57 -1.68 11.84 -7.56
N LEU A 58 -0.95 12.11 -6.48
CA LEU A 58 -0.72 11.12 -5.44
C LEU A 58 -2.01 10.76 -4.67
N GLN A 59 -2.90 11.71 -4.42
CA GLN A 59 -4.21 11.42 -3.80
C GLN A 59 -5.04 10.47 -4.68
N VAL A 60 -5.04 10.69 -6.01
CA VAL A 60 -5.69 9.76 -6.94
C VAL A 60 -5.03 8.38 -6.90
N PHE A 61 -3.69 8.28 -6.78
CA PHE A 61 -3.03 6.98 -6.61
C PHE A 61 -3.49 6.24 -5.37
N VAL A 62 -3.59 6.91 -4.22
CA VAL A 62 -4.07 6.27 -2.99
C VAL A 62 -5.49 5.77 -3.17
N THR A 63 -6.38 6.56 -3.78
CA THR A 63 -7.75 6.13 -4.07
C THR A 63 -7.77 4.91 -4.99
N LEU A 64 -6.90 4.83 -6.00
CA LEU A 64 -6.78 3.66 -6.88
C LEU A 64 -6.30 2.42 -6.13
N ILE A 65 -5.30 2.56 -5.26
CA ILE A 65 -4.79 1.45 -4.44
C ILE A 65 -5.90 0.94 -3.52
N LEU A 66 -6.58 1.81 -2.78
CA LEU A 66 -7.56 1.39 -1.79
C LEU A 66 -8.84 0.79 -2.42
N ASN A 67 -9.25 1.29 -3.60
CA ASN A 67 -10.54 0.89 -4.20
C ASN A 67 -10.44 -0.07 -5.39
N PHE A 68 -9.29 -0.17 -6.05
CA PHE A 68 -9.13 -0.89 -7.32
C PHE A 68 -7.93 -1.86 -7.34
N LYS A 69 -7.25 -2.10 -6.21
CA LYS A 69 -6.05 -2.95 -6.13
C LYS A 69 -6.19 -4.35 -6.73
N THR A 70 -7.37 -4.97 -6.60
CA THR A 70 -7.68 -6.29 -7.18
C THR A 70 -7.57 -6.29 -8.71
N HIS A 71 -7.75 -5.12 -9.34
CA HIS A 71 -7.68 -4.97 -10.78
C HIS A 71 -6.35 -4.38 -11.26
N LEU A 72 -5.60 -3.70 -10.40
CA LEU A 72 -4.47 -2.82 -10.77
C LEU A 72 -3.10 -3.33 -10.30
N LYS A 73 -2.91 -4.64 -10.13
CA LYS A 73 -1.63 -5.22 -9.66
C LYS A 73 -0.42 -4.69 -10.44
N GLN A 74 -0.44 -4.70 -11.76
CA GLN A 74 0.74 -4.27 -12.53
C GLN A 74 0.98 -2.76 -12.39
N GLU A 75 -0.08 -1.96 -12.46
CA GLU A 75 -0.02 -0.51 -12.38
C GLU A 75 0.44 -0.03 -11.00
N ILE A 76 -0.03 -0.69 -9.93
CA ILE A 76 0.40 -0.40 -8.55
C ILE A 76 1.88 -0.69 -8.39
N GLY A 77 2.38 -1.82 -8.89
CA GLY A 77 3.82 -2.12 -8.84
C GLY A 77 4.68 -1.03 -9.51
N VAL A 78 4.20 -0.52 -10.65
CA VAL A 78 4.84 0.61 -11.33
C VAL A 78 4.77 1.89 -10.50
N PHE A 79 3.65 2.21 -9.84
CA PHE A 79 3.57 3.41 -8.97
C PHE A 79 4.53 3.34 -7.79
N PHE A 80 4.60 2.19 -7.11
CA PHE A 80 5.52 1.99 -5.99
C PHE A 80 6.98 2.18 -6.41
N THR A 81 7.38 1.58 -7.52
CA THR A 81 8.77 1.63 -7.99
C THR A 81 9.14 2.97 -8.61
N THR A 82 8.29 3.54 -9.46
CA THR A 82 8.65 4.71 -10.27
C THR A 82 8.37 6.04 -9.58
N ILE A 83 7.51 6.06 -8.56
CA ILE A 83 7.13 7.28 -7.83
C ILE A 83 7.62 7.19 -6.38
N PHE A 84 7.06 6.28 -5.58
CA PHE A 84 7.33 6.26 -4.14
C PHE A 84 8.80 5.94 -3.83
N LEU A 85 9.33 4.80 -4.33
CA LEU A 85 10.74 4.42 -4.14
C LEU A 85 11.66 5.46 -4.74
N ARG A 86 11.45 5.83 -6.01
CA ARG A 86 12.27 6.84 -6.70
C ARG A 86 12.39 8.14 -5.93
N ILE A 87 11.31 8.65 -5.35
CA ILE A 87 11.33 9.91 -4.60
C ILE A 87 12.09 9.76 -3.28
N LEU A 88 11.87 8.68 -2.54
CA LEU A 88 12.60 8.41 -1.30
C LEU A 88 14.09 8.17 -1.57
N GLU A 89 14.41 7.50 -2.67
CA GLU A 89 15.77 7.14 -3.07
C GLU A 89 16.60 8.30 -3.61
N SER A 90 15.96 9.21 -4.36
CA SER A 90 16.67 10.28 -5.03
C SER A 90 17.19 11.32 -4.01
N PRO A 91 18.48 11.70 -4.09
CA PRO A 91 19.04 12.80 -3.30
C PRO A 91 18.53 14.17 -3.79
N HIS A 92 18.03 14.24 -5.02
CA HIS A 92 17.51 15.47 -5.63
C HIS A 92 16.03 15.72 -5.36
N SER A 93 15.35 14.78 -4.70
CA SER A 93 13.96 14.97 -4.28
C SER A 93 13.87 16.03 -3.20
N THR A 94 12.95 16.98 -3.38
CA THR A 94 12.74 18.05 -2.41
C THR A 94 12.21 17.52 -1.09
N TYR A 95 12.45 18.26 0.01
CA TYR A 95 11.88 17.96 1.32
C TYR A 95 10.34 17.80 1.25
N GLN A 96 9.67 18.65 0.47
CA GLN A 96 8.22 18.59 0.30
C GLN A 96 7.76 17.30 -0.38
N GLN A 97 8.47 16.85 -1.43
CA GLN A 97 8.15 15.59 -2.11
C GLN A 97 8.34 14.38 -1.19
N LYS A 98 9.48 14.29 -0.49
CA LYS A 98 9.74 13.22 0.47
C LYS A 98 8.68 13.20 1.58
N THR A 99 8.35 14.37 2.13
CA THR A 99 7.31 14.50 3.16
C THR A 99 5.94 14.00 2.69
N MET A 100 5.50 14.40 1.49
CA MET A 100 4.22 13.94 0.93
C MET A 100 4.21 12.43 0.70
N VAL A 101 5.29 11.85 0.17
CA VAL A 101 5.37 10.40 -0.04
C VAL A 101 5.30 9.65 1.29
N LEU A 102 6.04 10.07 2.31
CA LEU A 102 6.01 9.42 3.63
C LEU A 102 4.61 9.48 4.27
N GLN A 103 3.93 10.63 4.18
CA GLN A 103 2.55 10.77 4.69
C GLN A 103 1.56 9.82 3.99
N LEU A 104 1.72 9.62 2.69
CA LEU A 104 0.83 8.74 1.93
C LEU A 104 1.15 7.27 2.16
N LEU A 105 2.43 6.91 2.25
CA LEU A 105 2.84 5.57 2.64
C LEU A 105 2.30 5.22 4.02
N HIS A 106 2.36 6.14 4.99
CA HIS A 106 1.71 5.98 6.28
C HIS A 106 0.20 5.70 6.14
N SER A 107 -0.51 6.43 5.26
CA SER A 107 -1.93 6.18 5.01
C SER A 107 -2.21 4.84 4.33
N ILE A 108 -1.40 4.44 3.35
CA ILE A 108 -1.55 3.17 2.61
C ILE A 108 -1.28 2.01 3.55
N PHE A 109 -0.19 2.08 4.32
CA PHE A 109 0.23 1.01 5.22
C PHE A 109 -0.62 0.87 6.47
N ARG A 110 -1.62 1.74 6.67
CA ARG A 110 -2.63 1.58 7.73
C ARG A 110 -3.73 0.58 7.36
N ASP A 111 -3.83 0.17 6.09
CA ASP A 111 -4.72 -0.90 5.64
C ASP A 111 -4.01 -2.27 5.64
N PRO A 112 -4.34 -3.19 6.57
CA PRO A 112 -3.69 -4.50 6.67
C PRO A 112 -3.72 -5.31 5.38
N GLN A 113 -4.87 -5.31 4.69
CA GLN A 113 -5.01 -6.08 3.46
C GLN A 113 -4.08 -5.54 2.37
N THR A 114 -3.96 -4.22 2.21
CA THR A 114 -3.05 -3.62 1.21
C THR A 114 -1.59 -3.96 1.48
N VAL A 115 -1.14 -3.97 2.74
CA VAL A 115 0.24 -4.33 3.08
C VAL A 115 0.55 -5.77 2.68
N VAL A 116 -0.36 -6.70 3.00
CA VAL A 116 -0.22 -8.11 2.61
C VAL A 116 -0.33 -8.30 1.11
N ASP A 117 -1.26 -7.60 0.46
CA ASP A 117 -1.38 -7.64 -1.00
C ASP A 117 -0.07 -7.20 -1.66
N VAL A 118 0.64 -6.18 -1.13
CA VAL A 118 1.95 -5.78 -1.65
C VAL A 118 2.97 -6.91 -1.45
N PHE A 119 3.08 -7.47 -0.25
CA PHE A 119 4.03 -8.56 0.02
C PHE A 119 3.79 -9.78 -0.89
N VAL A 120 2.55 -10.30 -0.91
CA VAL A 120 2.20 -11.51 -1.68
C VAL A 120 2.32 -11.27 -3.19
N ASN A 121 1.92 -10.09 -3.68
CA ASN A 121 1.91 -9.85 -5.11
C ASN A 121 3.26 -9.57 -5.74
N TYR A 122 4.24 -9.11 -4.96
CA TYR A 122 5.51 -8.62 -5.50
C TYR A 122 6.74 -9.31 -4.90
N ASP A 123 6.76 -9.61 -3.60
CA ASP A 123 7.91 -10.25 -2.93
C ASP A 123 7.78 -11.78 -2.94
N CYS A 124 6.56 -12.32 -2.99
CA CYS A 124 6.32 -13.77 -3.12
C CYS A 124 6.19 -14.26 -4.57
N ASP A 125 6.36 -13.38 -5.56
CA ASP A 125 6.33 -13.73 -6.98
C ASP A 125 7.73 -13.55 -7.58
N LEU A 126 8.37 -14.66 -7.95
CA LEU A 126 9.74 -14.67 -8.51
C LEU A 126 9.92 -13.85 -9.79
N LYS A 127 8.83 -13.46 -10.46
CA LYS A 127 8.87 -12.64 -11.68
C LYS A 127 8.70 -11.14 -11.40
N GLN A 128 8.42 -10.77 -10.16
CA GLN A 128 8.16 -9.41 -9.74
C GLN A 128 9.36 -8.83 -8.98
N VAL A 129 9.29 -7.53 -8.69
CA VAL A 129 10.30 -6.83 -7.89
C VAL A 129 9.89 -6.88 -6.43
N ASP A 130 10.83 -7.07 -5.50
CA ASP A 130 10.54 -7.07 -4.05
C ASP A 130 10.16 -5.67 -3.52
N ILE A 131 8.93 -5.25 -3.74
CA ILE A 131 8.45 -3.90 -3.41
C ILE A 131 8.35 -3.72 -1.90
N PHE A 132 7.85 -4.71 -1.17
CA PHE A 132 7.73 -4.63 0.29
C PHE A 132 9.11 -4.50 0.93
N ALA A 133 10.05 -5.39 0.58
CA ALA A 133 11.42 -5.35 1.09
C ALA A 133 12.14 -4.03 0.75
N LYS A 134 11.99 -3.53 -0.49
CA LYS A 134 12.57 -2.24 -0.88
C LYS A 134 11.95 -1.07 -0.11
N MET A 135 10.64 -1.06 0.09
CA MET A 135 9.97 -0.02 0.89
C MET A 135 10.45 -0.02 2.33
N LEU A 136 10.50 -1.20 2.96
CA LEU A 136 11.03 -1.37 4.30
C LEU A 136 12.45 -0.81 4.40
N HIS A 137 13.32 -1.18 3.46
CA HIS A 137 14.69 -0.68 3.41
C HIS A 137 14.76 0.85 3.29
N GLN A 138 13.98 1.45 2.37
CA GLN A 138 14.00 2.90 2.16
C GLN A 138 13.46 3.69 3.37
N LEU A 139 12.42 3.17 4.02
CA LEU A 139 11.89 3.80 5.23
C LEU A 139 12.89 3.70 6.39
N THR A 140 13.49 2.52 6.62
CA THR A 140 14.54 2.35 7.64
C THR A 140 15.72 3.27 7.39
N ARG A 141 16.16 3.40 6.14
CA ARG A 141 17.22 4.34 5.77
C ARG A 141 16.84 5.78 6.09
N THR A 142 15.60 6.20 5.77
CA THR A 142 15.09 7.54 6.07
C THR A 142 15.12 7.85 7.57
N VAL A 143 14.78 6.86 8.42
CA VAL A 143 14.85 6.98 9.88
C VAL A 143 16.30 7.07 10.36
N GLN A 144 17.21 6.31 9.75
CA GLN A 144 18.63 6.25 10.11
C GLN A 144 19.47 7.39 9.54
N SER A 145 18.95 8.21 8.62
CA SER A 145 19.71 9.27 7.94
C SER A 145 20.41 10.26 8.89
N GLY A 146 19.95 10.40 10.14
CA GLY A 146 20.60 11.22 11.18
C GLY A 146 21.82 10.59 11.87
N SER A 147 22.14 9.32 11.61
CA SER A 147 23.20 8.56 12.32
C SER A 147 24.55 8.54 11.57
N GLY A 148 24.80 9.51 10.68
CA GLY A 148 26.07 9.60 9.93
C GLY A 148 26.20 8.65 8.74
N ALA A 149 25.13 7.94 8.37
CA ALA A 149 25.13 6.93 7.31
C ALA A 149 24.67 7.44 5.92
N SER A 150 24.13 8.66 5.83
CA SER A 150 23.54 9.16 4.58
C SER A 150 24.40 10.25 3.93
N LYS A 151 24.69 10.08 2.63
CA LYS A 151 25.42 11.06 1.78
C LYS A 151 24.62 12.35 1.52
N ASP A 152 23.40 12.44 2.07
CA ASP A 152 22.45 13.55 1.87
C ASP A 152 22.55 14.64 2.95
N ALA A 153 23.47 14.48 3.93
CA ALA A 153 23.64 15.32 5.14
C ALA A 153 23.96 16.81 4.88
N GLY A 154 23.94 17.28 3.63
CA GLY A 154 24.20 18.67 3.26
C GLY A 154 23.02 19.44 2.65
N TYR A 155 21.87 18.80 2.39
CA TYR A 155 20.76 19.43 1.64
C TYR A 155 19.56 19.88 2.49
N PHE A 156 19.35 19.30 3.67
CA PHE A 156 18.20 19.59 4.53
C PHE A 156 18.63 20.23 5.85
N THR A 157 17.76 21.06 6.42
CA THR A 157 18.02 21.60 7.77
C THR A 157 17.85 20.50 8.82
N PRO A 158 18.51 20.59 10.00
CA PRO A 158 18.34 19.60 11.07
C PRO A 158 16.88 19.36 11.46
N GLU A 159 16.05 20.40 11.42
CA GLU A 159 14.61 20.32 11.66
C GLU A 159 13.89 19.51 10.57
N GLN A 160 14.21 19.75 9.29
CA GLN A 160 13.65 18.99 8.17
C GLN A 160 14.05 17.51 8.26
N GLU A 161 15.30 17.22 8.61
CA GLU A 161 15.75 15.85 8.83
C GLU A 161 15.00 15.19 9.99
N PHE A 162 14.83 15.88 11.12
CA PHE A 162 14.05 15.37 12.25
C PHE A 162 12.62 15.02 11.85
N GLN A 163 11.96 15.91 11.09
CA GLN A 163 10.60 15.67 10.61
C GLN A 163 10.52 14.51 9.60
N LEU A 164 11.49 14.37 8.70
CA LEU A 164 11.56 13.22 7.79
C LEU A 164 11.75 11.90 8.56
N ARG A 165 12.61 11.89 9.59
CA ARG A 165 12.79 10.73 10.47
C ARG A 165 11.50 10.36 11.18
N SER A 166 10.83 11.33 11.81
CA SER A 166 9.55 11.11 12.51
C SER A 166 8.50 10.51 11.56
N ARG A 167 8.34 11.05 10.35
CA ARG A 167 7.38 10.53 9.37
C ARG A 167 7.76 9.16 8.82
N GLY A 168 9.06 8.91 8.64
CA GLY A 168 9.58 7.58 8.28
C GLY A 168 9.23 6.54 9.34
N THR A 169 9.40 6.90 10.62
CA THR A 169 9.01 6.05 11.75
C THR A 169 7.51 5.78 11.74
N ASP A 170 6.66 6.79 11.58
CA ASP A 170 5.20 6.59 11.53
C ASP A 170 4.78 5.60 10.42
N ALA A 171 5.40 5.71 9.24
CA ALA A 171 5.14 4.80 8.13
C ALA A 171 5.61 3.36 8.42
N LEU A 172 6.78 3.18 9.05
CA LEU A 172 7.26 1.86 9.49
C LEU A 172 6.35 1.24 10.54
N VAL A 173 5.98 2.02 11.56
CA VAL A 173 5.08 1.57 12.62
C VAL A 173 3.75 1.12 12.01
N SER A 174 3.17 1.90 11.10
CA SER A 174 1.94 1.48 10.42
C SER A 174 2.10 0.21 9.60
N MET A 175 3.21 0.04 8.89
CA MET A 175 3.50 -1.20 8.15
C MET A 175 3.55 -2.42 9.07
N VAL A 176 4.28 -2.32 10.19
CA VAL A 176 4.42 -3.41 11.16
C VAL A 176 3.11 -3.69 11.89
N GLU A 177 2.41 -2.65 12.35
CA GLU A 177 1.10 -2.79 12.99
C GLU A 177 0.09 -3.45 12.07
N SER A 178 0.07 -3.10 10.78
CA SER A 178 -0.82 -3.70 9.80
C SER A 178 -0.54 -5.18 9.59
N MET A 179 0.73 -5.58 9.49
CA MET A 179 1.10 -6.99 9.42
C MET A 179 0.67 -7.76 10.69
N MET A 180 0.88 -7.17 11.87
CA MET A 180 0.44 -7.76 13.13
C MET A 180 -1.09 -7.90 13.20
N ARG A 181 -1.83 -6.87 12.76
CA ARG A 181 -3.29 -6.90 12.71
C ARG A 181 -3.78 -7.97 11.75
N PHE A 182 -3.13 -8.13 10.59
CA PHE A 182 -3.46 -9.19 9.64
C PHE A 182 -3.22 -10.58 10.23
N SER A 183 -2.09 -10.82 10.90
CA SER A 183 -1.81 -12.11 11.58
C SER A 183 -2.93 -12.49 12.55
N LYS A 184 -3.41 -11.53 13.35
CA LYS A 184 -4.53 -11.75 14.29
C LYS A 184 -5.86 -12.03 13.59
N LEU A 185 -6.07 -11.52 12.37
CA LEU A 185 -7.24 -11.86 11.57
C LEU A 185 -7.13 -13.31 11.07
N VAL A 186 -5.96 -13.70 10.58
CA VAL A 186 -5.71 -15.09 10.13
C VAL A 186 -5.89 -16.08 11.29
N GLU A 187 -5.39 -15.80 12.49
CA GLU A 187 -5.57 -16.69 13.66
C GLU A 187 -7.03 -16.88 14.11
N LYS A 188 -7.88 -15.87 13.85
CA LYS A 188 -9.32 -15.94 14.13
C LYS A 188 -10.05 -16.83 13.15
N ASP A 189 -9.63 -16.84 11.89
CA ASP A 189 -10.33 -17.54 10.82
C ASP A 189 -9.70 -18.91 10.51
N PHE A 190 -8.44 -19.10 10.88
CA PHE A 190 -7.64 -20.27 10.54
C PHE A 190 -6.86 -20.84 11.75
N ILE A 191 -6.53 -22.13 11.67
CA ILE A 191 -5.71 -22.88 12.63
C ILE A 191 -4.39 -23.23 11.93
N TRP A 192 -3.29 -23.04 12.66
CA TRP A 192 -1.98 -23.52 12.27
C TRP A 192 -1.79 -24.94 12.80
N LEU A 193 -1.65 -25.91 11.90
CA LEU A 193 -1.31 -27.28 12.27
C LEU A 193 0.19 -27.40 12.53
N GLU A 194 0.58 -28.39 13.33
CA GLU A 194 2.00 -28.72 13.56
C GLU A 194 2.73 -29.11 12.25
N SER A 195 1.98 -29.54 11.23
CA SER A 195 2.49 -29.79 9.87
C SER A 195 2.89 -28.53 9.10
N GLY A 196 2.56 -27.33 9.61
CA GLY A 196 2.72 -26.06 8.90
C GLY A 196 1.57 -25.71 7.96
N GLU A 197 0.54 -26.58 7.85
CA GLU A 197 -0.66 -26.31 7.07
C GLU A 197 -1.62 -25.35 7.79
N ILE A 198 -2.35 -24.56 7.00
CA ILE A 198 -3.34 -23.59 7.49
C ILE A 198 -4.73 -24.09 7.13
N LEU A 199 -5.57 -24.38 8.13
CA LEU A 199 -6.95 -24.84 7.94
C LEU A 199 -7.98 -23.81 8.41
N PRO A 200 -9.07 -23.55 7.67
CA PRO A 200 -10.16 -22.73 8.17
C PRO A 200 -10.77 -23.32 9.45
N ARG A 201 -11.00 -22.49 10.48
CA ARG A 201 -11.65 -22.90 11.73
C ARG A 201 -13.07 -23.44 11.54
N SER A 202 -13.73 -23.05 10.45
CA SER A 202 -15.05 -23.61 10.07
C SER A 202 -14.98 -25.11 9.77
N MET A 203 -13.85 -25.60 9.25
CA MET A 203 -13.67 -27.02 8.93
C MET A 203 -13.36 -27.84 10.19
N ALA A 204 -12.64 -27.28 11.17
CA ALA A 204 -12.31 -27.97 12.42
C ALA A 204 -13.51 -28.18 13.37
N LYS A 205 -14.60 -27.43 13.21
CA LYS A 205 -15.81 -27.56 14.06
C LYS A 205 -16.75 -28.69 13.63
N HIS A 206 -16.54 -29.30 12.46
CA HIS A 206 -17.43 -30.36 11.96
C HIS A 206 -17.09 -31.77 12.49
N GLU A 207 -15.92 -31.96 13.10
CA GLU A 207 -15.48 -33.29 13.60
C GLU A 207 -15.90 -33.58 15.05
N SER A 208 -16.40 -32.59 15.80
CA SER A 208 -16.71 -32.77 17.23
C SER A 208 -18.17 -33.14 17.55
N ASN A 209 -19.01 -33.45 16.55
CA ASN A 209 -20.45 -33.67 16.77
C ASN A 209 -21.01 -35.02 16.28
N GLU A 210 -20.17 -36.00 15.91
CA GLU A 210 -20.62 -37.35 15.50
C GLU A 210 -20.32 -38.46 16.52
N GLY A 211 -19.89 -38.12 17.74
CA GLY A 211 -19.36 -39.10 18.71
C GLY A 211 -20.27 -39.49 19.88
N GLY A 212 -21.56 -39.14 19.92
CA GLY A 212 -22.38 -39.38 21.11
C GLY A 212 -23.84 -39.62 20.79
N ASP A 213 -24.18 -40.85 20.40
CA ASP A 213 -25.51 -41.44 20.56
C ASP A 213 -25.42 -42.94 20.23
N LEU A 214 -24.86 -43.75 21.14
CA LEU A 214 -24.96 -45.22 21.12
C LEU A 214 -24.55 -45.78 22.49
N GLU A 215 -25.39 -45.56 23.52
CA GLU A 215 -25.53 -46.50 24.66
C GLU A 215 -26.64 -46.01 25.61
N SER A 216 -27.86 -46.50 25.39
CA SER A 216 -28.85 -46.78 26.45
C SER A 216 -30.09 -47.45 25.85
N SER A 217 -29.90 -48.70 25.43
CA SER A 217 -30.98 -49.67 25.29
C SER A 217 -30.35 -51.04 25.38
N ILE A 218 -30.37 -51.64 26.57
CA ILE A 218 -30.57 -53.07 26.86
C ILE A 218 -30.56 -53.21 28.39
N ASP A 219 -31.69 -53.75 28.88
CA ASP A 219 -32.05 -54.31 30.19
C ASP A 219 -32.08 -53.42 31.46
#